data_AF-A0A1V5NK27-F1
#
_entry.id   AF-A0A1V5NK27-F1
#
_cell.length_a   1.000
_cell.length_b   1.000
_cell.length_c   1.000
_cell.angle_alpha   90.00
_cell.angle_beta   90.00
_cell.angle_gamma   90.00
#
_symmetry.space_group_name_H-M   'P 1'
#
loop_
_entity.id
_entity.type
_entity.pdbx_description
1 polymer ?
#
loop_
_entity_poly.entity_id
_entity_poly.type
_entity_poly.pdbx_seq_one_letter_code
_entity_poly.pdbx_strand_id
1 'polypeptide(L)' 'MPQRLTFKGYGDSSPVATNDTEEGRALNRRTEFLITAVK' A
#
# COMPACT_ATOMS: atom_id res chain seq x y z
N MET A 1 -5.92 9.92 -19.37
CA MET A 1 -5.68 9.03 -18.21
C MET A 1 -6.36 7.69 -18.48
N PRO A 2 -5.71 6.54 -18.31
CA PRO A 2 -6.39 5.24 -18.39
C PRO A 2 -7.48 5.14 -17.30
N GLN A 3 -8.72 4.81 -17.67
CA GLN A 3 -9.87 4.77 -16.74
C GLN A 3 -9.89 3.56 -15.80
N ARG A 4 -9.00 2.58 -16.01
CA ARG A 4 -8.94 1.32 -15.25
C ARG A 4 -7.94 1.33 -14.10
N LEU A 5 -7.24 2.44 -13.87
CA LEU A 5 -6.20 2.53 -12.84
C LEU A 5 -6.50 3.68 -11.88
N THR A 6 -6.55 3.36 -10.60
CA THR A 6 -6.71 4.30 -9.48
C THR A 6 -5.54 4.14 -8.52
N PHE A 7 -5.07 5.22 -7.91
CA PHE A 7 -4.02 5.19 -6.89
C PHE A 7 -4.49 5.89 -5.62
N LYS A 8 -3.97 5.43 -4.47
CA LYS A 8 -4.15 6.09 -3.18
C LYS A 8 -2.90 5.90 -2.33
N GLY A 9 -2.38 6.99 -1.78
CA GLY A 9 -1.30 6.95 -0.80
C GLY A 9 -1.87 6.94 0.62
N TYR A 10 -1.47 5.95 1.44
CA TYR A 10 -1.92 5.82 2.83
C TYR A 10 -0.94 6.37 3.86
N GLY A 11 0.33 6.59 3.49
CA GLY A 11 1.35 7.03 4.44
C GLY A 11 1.47 6.07 5.63
N ASP A 12 1.38 6.60 6.84
CA ASP A 12 1.45 5.88 8.10
C ASP A 12 0.09 5.35 8.61
N SER A 13 -1.02 5.68 7.92
CA SER A 13 -2.37 5.39 8.41
C SER A 13 -2.80 3.92 8.23
N SER A 14 -2.00 3.10 7.55
CA SER A 14 -2.29 1.69 7.26
C SER A 14 -1.05 0.79 7.32
N PRO A 15 -0.41 0.66 8.50
CA PRO A 15 0.76 -0.18 8.69
C PRO A 15 0.39 -1.67 8.66
N VAL A 16 1.30 -2.52 8.18
CA VAL A 16 1.18 -4.00 8.27
C VAL A 16 2.10 -4.59 9.33
N ALA A 17 3.08 -3.83 9.80
CA ALA A 17 3.95 -4.15 10.91
C ALA A 17 4.06 -2.96 11.86
N THR A 18 4.54 -3.19 13.09
CA THR A 18 4.83 -2.07 14.02
C THR A 18 5.83 -1.08 13.41
N ASN A 19 5.68 0.21 13.70
CA ASN A 19 6.65 1.24 13.32
C ASN A 19 7.80 1.40 14.33
N ASP A 20 7.75 0.65 15.44
CA ASP A 20 8.71 0.80 16.54
C ASP A 20 10.09 0.25 16.18
N THR A 21 10.16 -0.75 15.30
CA THR A 21 11.41 -1.37 14.84
C THR A 21 11.79 -0.93 13.43
N GLU A 22 13.08 -0.99 13.09
CA GLU A 22 13.52 -0.66 11.74
C GLU A 22 13.00 -1.68 10.72
N GLU A 23 12.97 -2.95 11.10
CA GLU A 23 12.45 -4.04 10.28
C GLU A 23 10.96 -3.83 9.99
N GLY A 24 10.19 -3.41 11.00
CA GLY A 24 8.76 -3.12 10.84
C GLY A 24 8.51 -1.91 9.94
N ARG A 25 9.28 -0.83 10.08
CA ARG A 25 9.23 0.32 9.15
C ARG A 25 9.62 -0.08 7.73
N ALA A 26 10.61 -0.95 7.56
CA ALA A 26 11.01 -1.46 6.26
C ALA A 26 9.87 -2.24 5.59
N LEU A 27 9.15 -3.08 6.34
CA LEU A 27 7.96 -3.78 5.85
C LEU A 27 6.81 -2.83 5.48
N ASN A 28 6.64 -1.72 6.21
CA ASN A 28 5.59 -0.74 5.93
C ASN A 28 5.85 0.09 4.65
N ARG A 29 7.10 0.25 4.20
CA ARG A 29 7.46 0.92 2.95
C ARG A 29 7.13 0.02 1.74
N ARG A 30 5.86 -0.04 1.36
CA ARG A 30 5.36 -0.97 0.32
C ARG A 30 4.37 -0.34 -0.65
N THR A 31 4.17 -1.01 -1.79
CA THR A 31 3.11 -0.73 -2.77
C THR A 31 2.29 -2.00 -2.98
N GLU A 32 0.96 -1.85 -3.03
CA GLU A 32 0.03 -2.95 -3.24
C GLU A 32 -0.80 -2.73 -4.50
N PHE A 33 -1.18 -3.83 -5.16
CA PHE A 33 -2.10 -3.82 -6.29
C PHE A 33 -3.37 -4.57 -5.92
N LEU A 34 -4.52 -3.92 -6.12
CA LEU A 34 -5.82 -4.54 -5.97
C LEU A 34 -6.48 -4.69 -7.34
N ILE A 35 -6.85 -5.91 -7.69
CA ILE A 35 -7.62 -6.20 -8.90
C ILE A 35 -9.11 -6.06 -8.55
N THR A 36 -9.75 -5.01 -9.04
CA THR A 36 -11.14 -4.67 -8.69
C THR A 36 -12.18 -5.20 -9.67
N ALA A 37 -11.75 -5.66 -10.85
CA ALA A 37 -12.61 -6.28 -11.84
C ALA A 37 -11.82 -7.24 -12.74
N VAL A 38 -12.38 -8.41 -12.98
CA VAL A 38 -11.95 -9.36 -14.02
C VAL A 38 -13.06 -9.41 -15.06
N LYS A 39 -12.71 -9.39 -16.34
CA LYS A 39 -13.67 -9.40 -17.43
C LYS A 39 -14.20 -10.82 -17.66
#